data_AF-A0AAJ2L924-F1
#
_entry.id   AF-A0AAJ2L924-F1
#
_cell.length_a   1.000
_cell.length_b   1.000
_cell.length_c   1.000
_cell.angle_alpha   90.00
_cell.angle_beta   90.00
_cell.angle_gamma   90.00
#
_symmetry.space_group_name_H-M   'P 1'
#
loop_
_entity.id
_entity.type
_entity.pdbx_description
1 polymer ?
#
loop_
_entity_poly.entity_id
_entity_poly.type
_entity_poly.pdbx_seq_one_letter_code
_entity_poly.pdbx_strand_id
1 'polypeptide(L)'
;MMIDEKLLVELFEQKDRKRREALVGLFREDLFASLTRARIADMINAKLGRPGLITAEDVRYCRFYFKDKKRERIHRAVEKTIRKPDQPQDAENIQASAFKVTNPDEIKLQDQFKFESKFAKKNET
;
A
#
# COMPACT_ATOMS: atom_id res chain seq x y z
N MET A 1 10.88 1.05 8.82
CA MET A 1 12.15 1.78 8.59
C MET A 1 11.81 3.10 7.94
N MET A 2 12.28 4.22 8.48
CA MET A 2 12.39 5.45 7.68
C MET A 2 13.53 5.18 6.69
N ILE A 3 13.18 5.07 5.41
CA ILE A 3 14.14 4.87 4.33
C ILE A 3 14.41 6.27 3.80
N ASP A 4 15.66 6.71 3.87
CA ASP A 4 16.10 8.02 3.39
C ASP A 4 16.94 7.86 2.11
N GLU A 5 17.07 8.94 1.34
CA GLU A 5 17.83 8.94 0.08
C GLU A 5 19.31 8.61 0.27
N LYS A 6 19.92 9.09 1.36
CA LYS A 6 21.32 8.79 1.71
C LYS A 6 21.53 7.29 1.96
N LEU A 7 20.62 6.69 2.73
CA LEU A 7 20.65 5.26 3.00
C LEU A 7 20.48 4.44 1.72
N LEU A 8 19.63 4.89 0.78
CA LEU A 8 19.50 4.23 -0.51
C LEU A 8 20.83 4.21 -1.27
N VAL A 9 21.57 5.32 -1.27
CA VAL A 9 22.88 5.41 -1.92
C VAL A 9 23.86 4.42 -1.30
N GLU A 10 23.97 4.42 0.03
CA GLU A 10 24.84 3.48 0.76
C GLU A 10 24.50 2.01 0.45
N LEU A 11 23.22 1.66 0.41
CA LEU A 11 22.77 0.30 0.07
C LEU A 11 23.17 -0.12 -1.35
N PHE A 12 23.16 0.82 -2.30
CA PHE A 12 23.59 0.54 -3.68
C PHE A 12 25.10 0.38 -3.78
N GLU A 13 25.88 1.22 -3.09
CA GLU A 13 27.34 1.13 -3.01
C GLU A 13 27.78 -0.20 -2.36
N GLN A 14 27.12 -0.60 -1.28
CA GLN A 14 27.36 -1.87 -0.57
C GLN A 14 26.79 -3.10 -1.29
N LYS A 15 26.03 -2.91 -2.38
CA LYS A 15 25.32 -3.97 -3.12
C LYS A 15 24.42 -4.83 -2.21
N ASP A 16 23.78 -4.20 -1.23
CA ASP A 16 22.88 -4.89 -0.30
C ASP A 16 21.67 -5.48 -1.05
N ARG A 17 21.17 -6.63 -0.59
CA ARG A 17 19.96 -7.28 -1.12
C ARG A 17 18.72 -6.39 -0.98
N LYS A 18 18.66 -5.54 0.04
CA LYS A 18 17.53 -4.63 0.33
C LYS A 18 17.53 -3.35 -0.49
N ARG A 19 18.59 -3.06 -1.26
CA ARG A 19 18.70 -1.83 -2.06
C ARG A 19 17.50 -1.61 -2.99
N ARG A 20 16.98 -2.68 -3.59
CA ARG A 20 15.83 -2.62 -4.51
C ARG A 20 14.50 -2.44 -3.79
N GLU A 21 14.37 -2.98 -2.58
CA GLU A 21 13.21 -2.75 -1.73
C GLU A 21 13.16 -1.30 -1.25
N ALA A 22 14.32 -0.76 -0.84
CA ALA A 22 14.47 0.66 -0.50
C ALA A 22 14.16 1.58 -1.68
N LEU A 23 14.65 1.24 -2.88
CA LEU A 23 14.36 1.98 -4.11
C LEU A 23 12.86 2.06 -4.39
N VAL A 24 12.14 0.94 -4.24
CA VAL A 24 10.69 0.89 -4.41
C VAL A 24 9.96 1.65 -3.30
N GLY A 25 10.45 1.60 -2.05
CA GLY A 25 9.86 2.33 -0.94
C GLY A 25 9.86 3.85 -1.15
N LEU A 26 10.97 4.38 -1.66
CA LEU A 26 11.16 5.82 -1.90
C LEU A 26 10.55 6.30 -3.22
N PHE A 27 10.85 5.61 -4.32
CA PHE A 27 10.57 6.09 -5.67
C PHE A 27 9.48 5.28 -6.38
N ARG A 28 8.50 4.74 -5.64
CA ARG A 28 7.43 3.90 -6.22
C ARG A 28 6.73 4.59 -7.38
N GLU A 29 6.31 5.82 -7.20
CA GLU A 29 5.52 6.56 -8.19
C GLU A 29 6.34 6.78 -9.47
N ASP A 30 7.60 7.19 -9.32
CA ASP A 30 8.53 7.38 -10.44
C ASP A 30 8.85 6.06 -11.17
N LEU A 31 9.06 4.97 -10.42
CA LEU A 31 9.39 3.65 -10.99
C LEU A 31 8.26 3.11 -11.86
N PHE A 32 7.02 3.35 -11.50
CA PHE A 32 5.84 2.85 -12.21
C PHE A 32 5.21 3.88 -13.17
N ALA A 33 5.84 5.04 -13.35
CA ALA A 33 5.43 6.03 -14.35
C ALA A 33 5.46 5.46 -15.79
N SER A 34 4.64 5.98 -16.69
CA SER A 34 4.56 5.56 -18.10
C SER A 34 5.74 6.07 -18.96
N LEU A 35 6.97 5.91 -18.48
CA LEU A 35 8.21 6.30 -19.14
C LEU A 35 9.09 5.08 -19.47
N THR A 36 10.09 5.31 -20.33
CA THR A 36 11.12 4.31 -20.64
C THR A 36 11.97 4.02 -19.40
N ARG A 37 12.47 2.79 -19.31
CA ARG A 37 13.24 2.31 -18.14
C ARG A 37 14.51 3.13 -17.93
N ALA A 38 15.21 3.46 -19.01
CA ALA A 38 16.41 4.28 -18.98
C ALA A 38 16.09 5.69 -18.46
N ARG A 39 15.02 6.33 -18.98
CA ARG A 39 14.64 7.68 -18.55
C ARG A 39 14.29 7.76 -17.07
N ILE A 40 13.65 6.71 -16.54
CA ILE A 40 13.33 6.62 -15.11
C ILE A 40 14.59 6.48 -14.28
N ALA A 41 15.53 5.64 -14.69
CA ALA A 41 16.81 5.50 -14.01
C ALA A 41 17.55 6.85 -13.99
N ASP A 42 17.62 7.56 -15.11
CA ASP A 42 18.23 8.89 -15.19
C ASP A 42 17.56 9.91 -14.27
N MET A 43 16.22 9.91 -14.25
CA MET A 43 15.44 10.83 -13.41
C MET A 43 15.66 10.57 -11.92
N ILE A 44 15.66 9.31 -11.49
CA ILE A 44 15.91 8.96 -10.08
C ILE A 44 17.37 9.27 -9.72
N ASN A 45 18.33 8.93 -10.59
CA ASN A 45 19.74 9.26 -10.39
C ASN A 45 19.98 10.77 -10.27
N ALA A 46 19.25 11.59 -11.05
CA ALA A 46 19.29 13.04 -10.96
C ALA A 46 18.75 13.56 -9.62
N LYS A 47 17.66 12.98 -9.11
CA LYS A 47 17.11 13.29 -7.77
C LYS A 47 18.11 12.94 -6.65
N LEU A 48 18.80 11.82 -6.78
CA LEU A 48 19.80 11.36 -5.81
C LEU A 48 21.16 12.09 -5.90
N GLY A 49 21.38 12.92 -6.94
CA GLY A 49 22.67 13.56 -7.18
C GLY A 49 23.82 12.57 -7.50
N ARG A 50 23.48 11.35 -7.92
CA ARG A 50 24.43 10.25 -8.19
C ARG A 50 24.13 9.64 -9.56
N PRO A 51 24.68 10.22 -10.65
CA PRO A 51 24.48 9.68 -11.99
C PRO A 51 25.05 8.25 -12.10
N GLY A 52 24.29 7.34 -12.70
CA GLY A 52 24.73 5.97 -12.98
C GLY A 52 24.62 4.96 -11.83
N LEU A 53 24.11 5.37 -10.66
CA LEU A 53 23.93 4.46 -9.52
C LEU A 53 22.84 3.41 -9.78
N ILE A 54 21.70 3.86 -10.28
CA ILE A 54 20.55 3.01 -10.63
C ILE A 54 20.58 2.76 -12.13
N THR A 55 20.41 1.51 -12.52
CA THR A 55 20.41 1.09 -13.93
C THR A 55 18.99 0.83 -14.45
N ALA A 56 18.83 0.79 -15.77
CA ALA A 56 17.58 0.39 -16.40
C ALA A 56 17.15 -1.05 -16.02
N GLU A 57 18.10 -1.92 -15.66
CA GLU A 57 17.85 -3.27 -15.19
C GLU A 57 17.23 -3.28 -13.79
N ASP A 58 17.70 -2.43 -12.89
CA ASP A 58 17.10 -2.29 -11.57
C ASP A 58 15.66 -1.79 -11.67
N VAL A 59 15.39 -0.83 -12.59
CA VAL A 59 14.02 -0.38 -12.88
C VAL A 59 13.16 -1.54 -13.43
N ARG A 60 13.70 -2.34 -14.36
CA ARG A 60 13.01 -3.52 -14.90
C ARG A 60 12.66 -4.53 -13.79
N TYR A 61 13.63 -4.84 -12.93
CA TYR A 61 13.46 -5.75 -11.81
C TYR A 61 12.38 -5.23 -10.86
N CYS A 62 12.47 -3.96 -10.47
CA CYS A 62 11.53 -3.36 -9.53
C CYS A 62 10.11 -3.39 -10.08
N ARG A 63 9.92 -3.05 -11.35
CA ARG A 63 8.61 -3.15 -12.02
C ARG A 63 8.05 -4.56 -12.02
N PHE A 64 8.88 -5.54 -12.36
CA PHE A 64 8.46 -6.92 -12.48
C PHE A 64 8.10 -7.53 -11.12
N TYR A 65 8.94 -7.32 -10.12
CA TYR A 65 8.82 -7.98 -8.81
C TYR A 65 7.84 -7.26 -7.86
N PHE A 66 7.68 -5.94 -8.00
CA PHE A 66 6.89 -5.14 -7.05
C PHE A 66 5.60 -4.56 -7.65
N LYS A 67 5.20 -4.94 -8.88
CA LYS A 67 3.96 -4.44 -9.53
C LYS A 67 2.70 -4.58 -8.65
N ASP A 68 2.55 -5.74 -8.00
CA ASP A 68 1.33 -6.10 -7.27
C ASP A 68 1.42 -5.79 -5.77
N LYS A 69 2.61 -5.43 -5.28
CA LYS A 69 2.81 -5.01 -3.90
C LYS A 69 2.24 -3.61 -3.73
N LYS A 70 0.94 -3.54 -3.39
CA LYS A 70 0.29 -2.30 -2.98
C LYS A 70 1.11 -1.70 -1.83
N ARG A 71 1.33 -0.39 -1.89
CA ARG A 71 1.93 0.36 -0.78
C ARG A 71 1.01 0.08 0.42
N GLU A 72 1.47 -0.69 1.40
CA GLU A 72 0.84 -0.69 2.72
C GLU A 72 0.89 0.76 3.15
N ARG A 73 -0.26 1.44 3.02
CA ARG A 73 -0.41 2.78 3.55
C ARG A 73 -0.26 2.58 5.04
N ILE A 74 0.92 2.90 5.56
CA ILE A 74 1.05 3.25 6.97
C ILE A 74 0.05 4.38 7.11
N HIS A 75 -1.12 4.07 7.69
CA HIS A 75 -2.12 5.05 8.02
C HIS A 75 -1.42 5.98 9.00
N ARG A 76 -0.83 7.05 8.47
CA ARG A 76 -0.35 8.17 9.26
C ARG A 76 -1.61 8.59 9.99
N ALA A 77 -1.69 8.29 11.28
CA ALA A 77 -2.76 8.78 12.12
C ALA A 77 -2.63 10.29 12.01
N VAL A 78 -3.46 10.87 11.14
CA VAL A 78 -3.70 12.30 11.14
C VAL A 78 -4.30 12.51 12.52
N GLU A 79 -3.48 13.00 13.45
CA GLU A 79 -3.94 13.49 14.73
C GLU A 79 -5.02 14.52 14.39
N LYS A 80 -6.27 14.08 14.48
CA LYS A 80 -7.41 14.97 14.46
C LYS A 80 -7.25 15.80 15.73
N THR A 81 -6.68 16.99 15.60
CA THR A 81 -6.81 18.02 16.63
C THR A 81 -8.30 18.31 16.76
N ILE A 82 -8.92 17.67 17.76
CA ILE A 82 -10.29 17.89 18.18
C ILE A 82 -10.37 19.37 18.60
N ARG A 83 -10.98 20.21 17.77
CA ARG A 83 -11.44 21.52 18.21
C ARG A 83 -12.67 21.30 19.09
N LYS A 84 -12.59 21.74 20.34
CA LYS A 84 -13.71 21.82 21.29
C LYS A 84 -14.96 22.41 20.62
N PRO A 85 -16.15 21.82 20.80
CA PRO A 85 -17.40 22.51 20.55
C PRO A 85 -17.85 23.21 21.85
N ASP A 86 -17.89 24.54 21.84
CA ASP A 86 -18.71 25.29 22.80
C ASP A 86 -20.18 25.14 22.41
N GLN A 87 -20.98 24.70 23.37
CA GLN A 87 -22.43 24.58 23.30
C GLN A 87 -23.06 25.98 23.53
N PRO A 88 -24.29 26.23 23.04
CA PRO A 88 -25.43 26.07 23.95
C PRO A 88 -26.64 25.37 23.32
N GLN A 89 -27.51 24.92 24.23
CA GLN A 89 -28.73 24.13 24.05
C GLN A 89 -29.80 24.87 23.24
N ASP A 90 -30.60 24.12 22.48
CA ASP A 90 -32.08 24.19 22.54
C ASP A 90 -32.70 22.91 21.99
N ALA A 91 -33.86 22.57 22.56
CA ALA A 91 -34.57 21.30 22.46
C ALA A 91 -35.28 21.10 21.11
N GLU A 92 -35.42 19.84 20.68
CA GLU A 92 -36.72 19.16 20.48
C GLU A 92 -36.57 17.82 19.72
N ASN A 93 -36.93 16.74 20.41
CA ASN A 93 -37.81 15.66 19.95
C ASN A 93 -37.60 15.06 18.54
N ILE A 94 -36.78 14.00 18.41
CA ILE A 94 -37.04 12.93 17.42
C ILE A 94 -36.73 11.55 18.03
N GLN A 95 -37.82 10.82 18.26
CA GLN A 95 -38.01 9.38 18.40
C GLN A 95 -36.76 8.46 18.43
N ALA A 96 -36.64 7.75 19.56
CA ALA A 96 -35.78 6.60 19.75
C ALA A 96 -36.05 5.50 18.71
N SER A 97 -35.12 5.32 17.77
CA SER A 97 -34.95 4.06 17.05
C SER A 97 -33.80 3.31 17.69
N ALA A 98 -34.15 2.16 18.28
CA ALA A 98 -33.26 1.29 19.02
C ALA A 98 -32.14 0.73 18.11
N PHE A 99 -30.93 1.27 18.23
CA PHE A 99 -29.73 0.58 17.78
C PHE A 99 -29.47 -0.62 18.69
N LYS A 100 -29.87 -1.82 18.24
CA LYS A 100 -29.49 -3.08 18.88
C LYS A 100 -28.00 -3.31 18.67
N VAL A 101 -27.20 -3.06 19.71
CA VAL A 101 -25.83 -3.55 19.81
C VAL A 101 -25.92 -5.05 20.08
N THR A 102 -25.65 -5.88 19.08
CA THR A 102 -25.61 -7.34 19.23
C THR A 102 -24.27 -7.74 19.85
N ASN A 103 -24.31 -8.43 20.99
CA ASN A 103 -23.15 -9.06 21.62
C ASN A 103 -22.42 -10.02 20.66
N PRO A 104 -21.08 -10.07 20.65
CA PRO A 104 -20.31 -10.83 19.66
C PRO A 104 -20.07 -12.32 20.01
N ASP A 105 -20.74 -12.89 21.00
CA ASP A 105 -20.40 -14.23 21.53
C ASP A 105 -21.24 -15.40 21.01
N GLU A 106 -21.96 -15.25 19.89
CA GLU A 106 -22.59 -16.40 19.21
C GLU A 106 -22.24 -16.44 17.72
N ILE A 107 -21.03 -16.89 17.40
CA ILE A 107 -20.69 -17.32 16.05
C ILE A 107 -21.18 -18.77 15.88
N LYS A 108 -22.35 -18.94 15.23
CA LYS A 108 -22.79 -20.26 14.74
C LYS A 108 -21.92 -20.64 13.53
N LEU A 109 -21.02 -21.61 13.74
CA LEU A 109 -19.99 -22.10 12.82
C LEU A 109 -20.48 -22.80 11.52
N GLN A 110 -21.74 -22.70 11.15
CA GLN A 110 -22.33 -23.58 10.14
C GLN A 110 -22.52 -22.99 8.73
N ASP A 111 -22.17 -21.71 8.50
CA ASP A 111 -22.59 -21.03 7.27
C ASP A 111 -21.47 -20.58 6.31
N GLN A 112 -20.23 -21.08 6.45
CA GLN A 112 -19.10 -20.64 5.60
C GLN A 112 -18.49 -21.68 4.66
N PHE A 113 -19.04 -22.90 4.56
CA PHE A 113 -18.54 -23.91 3.64
C PHE A 113 -19.54 -24.28 2.55
N LYS A 114 -19.90 -23.30 1.71
CA LYS A 114 -20.37 -23.56 0.34
C LYS A 114 -19.31 -23.12 -0.66
N PHE A 115 -18.26 -23.93 -0.76
CA PHE A 115 -17.31 -23.85 -1.87
C PHE A 115 -17.91 -24.63 -3.05
N GLU A 116 -18.69 -23.95 -3.90
CA GLU A 116 -19.15 -24.54 -5.15
C GLU A 116 -17.98 -24.60 -6.15
N SER A 117 -17.48 -25.82 -6.38
CA SER A 117 -16.45 -26.14 -7.37
C SER A 117 -16.98 -25.94 -8.79
N LYS A 118 -16.28 -25.14 -9.60
CA LYS A 118 -16.65 -24.81 -10.99
C LYS A 118 -16.26 -25.86 -12.04
N PHE A 119 -15.95 -27.10 -11.66
CA PHE A 119 -15.43 -28.13 -12.57
C PHE A 119 -16.37 -29.33 -12.80
N ALA A 120 -17.67 -29.09 -12.94
CA ALA A 120 -18.61 -30.10 -13.44
C ALA A 120 -19.26 -29.65 -14.74
N LYS A 121 -18.46 -29.63 -15.82
CA LYS A 121 -18.97 -29.75 -17.19
C LYS A 121 -18.01 -30.62 -17.99
N LYS A 122 -18.42 -31.86 -18.26
CA LYS A 122 -18.19 -32.56 -19.53
C LYS A 122 -19.30 -33.59 -19.68
N ASN A 123 -20.11 -33.38 -20.71
CA ASN A 123 -21.12 -34.29 -21.21
C ASN A 123 -20.45 -35.40 -22.06
N GLU A 124 -21.27 -36.39 -22.43
CA GLU A 124 -21.11 -37.42 -23.48
C GLU A 124 -20.34 -38.67 -23.00
N THR A 125 -20.86 -39.90 -23.15
CA THR A 125 -21.75 -40.46 -24.19
C THR A 125 -22.61 -41.58 -23.60
#